data_AF-A0A961KL96-F1
#
_entry.id   AF-A0A961KL96-F1
#
_cell.length_a   1.000
_cell.length_b   1.000
_cell.length_c   1.000
_cell.angle_alpha   90.00
_cell.angle_beta   90.00
_cell.angle_gamma   90.00
#
_symmetry.space_group_name_H-M   'P 1'
#
loop_
_entity.id
_entity.type
_entity.pdbx_description
1 polymer ?
#
loop_
_entity_poly.entity_id
_entity_poly.type
_entity_poly.pdbx_seq_one_letter_code
_entity_poly.pdbx_strand_id
1 'polypeptide(L)'
;MLELNWVFFAVAAPAVLFAGISKGGFGSGAAFASATILALLIEPGLALGVMLPLLMLIDVATLRPYWRKWSWPDARVMMLGGVPGVALGVVVYRLVDADAMRVLIGAIAVGFVIWHLSQRGGLIRPFRRRLPGGAGMAAGAVAGFTSFVSHAGGPPAAVYLLS
;
A
#
# COMPACT_ATOMS: atom_id res chain seq x y z
N MET A 1 -8.06 11.72 -20.58
CA MET A 1 -6.63 11.91 -20.93
C MET A 1 -5.95 12.60 -19.76
N LEU A 2 -4.67 12.31 -19.50
CA LEU A 2 -3.91 12.96 -18.41
C LEU A 2 -3.63 14.42 -18.81
N GLU A 3 -4.33 15.36 -18.19
CA GLU A 3 -4.10 16.79 -18.35
C GLU A 3 -2.89 17.21 -17.52
N LEU A 4 -1.72 17.38 -18.16
CA LEU A 4 -0.47 17.78 -17.51
C LEU A 4 -0.44 19.30 -17.26
N ASN A 5 -1.39 19.79 -16.47
CA ASN A 5 -1.50 21.20 -16.13
C ASN A 5 -0.77 21.54 -14.82
N TRP A 6 -0.66 22.84 -14.52
CA TRP A 6 0.03 23.32 -13.32
C TRP A 6 -0.57 22.78 -12.01
N VAL A 7 -1.89 22.56 -11.97
CA VAL A 7 -2.57 22.01 -10.78
C VAL A 7 -2.17 20.56 -10.54
N PHE A 8 -2.07 19.76 -11.61
CA PHE A 8 -1.60 18.38 -11.53
C PHE A 8 -0.20 18.33 -10.91
N PHE A 9 0.76 19.11 -11.42
CA PHE A 9 2.11 19.12 -10.86
C PHE A 9 2.17 19.67 -9.44
N ALA A 10 1.37 20.70 -9.13
CA ALA A 10 1.29 21.29 -7.79
C ALA A 10 0.80 20.30 -6.73
N VAL A 11 0.00 19.29 -7.10
CA VAL A 11 -0.46 18.24 -6.17
C VAL A 11 0.37 16.98 -6.25
N ALA A 12 0.77 16.57 -7.46
CA ALA A 12 1.55 15.35 -7.68
C ALA A 12 2.95 15.46 -7.07
N ALA A 13 3.63 16.60 -7.20
CA ALA A 13 4.98 16.74 -6.65
C ALA A 13 5.01 16.59 -5.12
N PRO A 14 4.17 17.29 -4.32
CA PRO A 14 4.09 17.04 -2.88
C PRO A 14 3.68 15.61 -2.53
N ALA A 15 2.72 15.02 -3.25
CA ALA A 15 2.27 13.65 -3.00
C ALA A 15 3.39 12.62 -3.21
N VAL A 16 4.17 12.77 -4.28
CA VAL A 16 5.31 11.89 -4.60
C VAL A 16 6.44 12.10 -3.59
N LEU A 17 6.75 13.35 -3.23
CA LEU A 17 7.73 13.65 -2.18
C LEU A 17 7.33 13.01 -0.84
N PHE A 18 6.04 13.13 -0.47
CA PHE A 18 5.49 12.48 0.72
C PHE A 18 5.64 10.96 0.65
N ALA A 19 5.34 10.33 -0.50
CA ALA A 19 5.54 8.91 -0.70
C ALA A 19 7.01 8.52 -0.52
N GLY A 20 7.95 9.29 -1.08
CA GLY A 20 9.38 9.09 -0.96
C GLY A 20 9.87 9.14 0.49
N ILE A 21 9.49 10.19 1.22
CA ILE A 21 9.84 10.35 2.65
C ILE A 21 9.24 9.23 3.49
N SER A 22 7.96 8.91 3.27
CA SER A 22 7.25 7.87 4.05
C SER A 22 7.82 6.47 3.79
N LYS A 23 8.03 6.10 2.53
CA LYS A 23 8.52 4.77 2.15
C LYS A 23 9.99 4.59 2.50
N GLY A 24 10.81 5.60 2.23
CA GLY A 24 12.26 5.53 2.48
C GLY A 24 12.68 5.77 3.93
N GLY A 25 11.99 6.65 4.65
CA GLY A 25 12.35 7.01 6.03
C GLY A 25 11.59 6.23 7.11
N PHE A 26 10.35 5.81 6.86
CA PHE A 26 9.42 5.33 7.91
C PHE A 26 8.76 3.97 7.60
N GLY A 27 9.35 3.14 6.74
CA GLY A 27 8.90 1.76 6.56
C GLY A 27 7.55 1.60 5.86
N SER A 28 7.23 2.49 4.91
CA SER A 28 6.07 2.42 3.98
C SER A 28 4.67 2.63 4.54
N GLY A 29 4.52 2.82 5.86
CA GLY A 29 3.20 2.84 6.50
C GLY A 29 2.18 3.85 5.95
N ALA A 30 2.63 5.00 5.43
CA ALA A 30 1.74 6.03 4.90
C ALA A 30 1.93 6.32 3.40
N ALA A 31 2.86 5.65 2.73
CA ALA A 31 3.24 6.00 1.34
C ALA A 31 2.07 5.89 0.35
N PHE A 32 1.09 5.02 0.64
CA PHE A 32 -0.12 4.82 -0.15
C PHE A 32 -1.02 6.06 -0.25
N ALA A 33 -0.95 6.99 0.72
CA ALA A 33 -1.78 8.20 0.72
C ALA A 33 -1.52 9.07 -0.52
N SER A 34 -0.31 9.00 -1.10
CA SER A 34 0.02 9.68 -2.35
C SER A 34 -0.89 9.28 -3.51
N ALA A 35 -1.18 7.98 -3.65
CA ALA A 35 -2.10 7.47 -4.67
C ALA A 35 -3.55 7.91 -4.39
N THR A 36 -3.96 7.90 -3.12
CA THR A 36 -5.28 8.40 -2.71
C THR A 36 -5.45 9.88 -3.04
N ILE A 37 -4.42 10.71 -2.80
CA ILE A 37 -4.44 12.14 -3.10
C ILE A 37 -4.58 12.37 -4.62
N LEU A 38 -3.82 11.65 -5.44
CA LEU A 38 -3.93 11.78 -6.90
C LEU A 38 -5.30 11.32 -7.43
N ALA A 39 -5.89 10.28 -6.85
CA ALA A 39 -7.20 9.77 -7.24
C ALA A 39 -8.37 10.75 -7.02
N LEU A 40 -8.14 11.84 -6.26
CA LEU A 40 -9.09 12.95 -6.11
C LEU A 40 -9.10 13.88 -7.33
N LEU A 41 -7.99 13.98 -8.06
CA LEU A 41 -7.84 14.87 -9.22
C LEU A 41 -8.04 14.16 -10.54
N ILE A 42 -7.59 12.91 -10.62
CA ILE A 42 -7.63 12.10 -11.84
C ILE A 42 -8.30 10.77 -11.58
N GLU A 43 -8.56 10.02 -12.65
CA GLU A 43 -9.14 8.69 -12.56
C GLU A 43 -8.19 7.75 -11.78
N PRO A 44 -8.71 6.88 -10.88
CA PRO A 44 -7.88 6.03 -10.03
C PRO A 44 -6.86 5.19 -10.79
N GLY A 45 -7.25 4.62 -11.95
CA GLY A 45 -6.34 3.83 -12.78
C GLY A 45 -5.12 4.64 -13.25
N LEU A 46 -5.33 5.91 -13.63
CA LEU A 46 -4.25 6.82 -14.03
C LEU A 46 -3.38 7.21 -12.82
N ALA A 47 -4.00 7.51 -11.67
CA ALA A 47 -3.27 7.82 -10.44
C ALA A 47 -2.33 6.67 -10.04
N LEU A 48 -2.85 5.44 -10.01
CA LEU A 48 -2.08 4.24 -9.68
C LEU A 48 -0.98 3.97 -10.70
N GLY A 49 -1.29 4.15 -11.99
CA GLY A 49 -0.36 3.95 -13.09
C GLY A 49 0.82 4.93 -13.08
N VAL A 50 0.57 6.21 -12.78
CA VAL A 50 1.64 7.22 -12.64
C VAL A 50 2.49 6.97 -11.40
N MET A 51 1.87 6.57 -10.28
CA MET A 51 2.59 6.32 -9.03
C MET A 51 3.47 5.07 -9.08
N LEU A 52 3.08 4.02 -9.81
CA LEU A 52 3.80 2.74 -9.85
C LEU A 52 5.30 2.87 -10.17
N PRO A 53 5.70 3.50 -11.30
CA PRO A 53 7.12 3.67 -11.62
C PRO A 53 7.88 4.50 -10.58
N LEU A 54 7.23 5.52 -10.01
CA LEU A 54 7.82 6.37 -8.97
C LEU A 54 8.05 5.59 -7.68
N LEU A 55 7.07 4.78 -7.26
CA LEU A 55 7.19 3.89 -6.10
C LEU A 55 8.28 2.84 -6.31
N MET A 56 8.41 2.28 -7.52
CA MET A 56 9.51 1.36 -7.87
C MET A 56 10.88 2.05 -7.79
N LEU A 57 10.99 3.30 -8.23
CA LEU A 57 12.23 4.08 -8.12
C LEU A 57 12.60 4.35 -6.66
N ILE A 58 11.61 4.67 -5.82
CA ILE A 58 11.79 4.78 -4.36
C ILE A 58 12.26 3.44 -3.77
N ASP A 59 11.70 2.32 -4.21
CA ASP A 59 12.12 0.99 -3.74
C ASP A 59 13.59 0.71 -4.09
N VAL A 60 14.00 0.95 -5.33
CA VAL A 60 15.40 0.76 -5.76
C VAL A 60 16.36 1.63 -4.94
N ALA A 61 16.00 2.89 -4.70
CA ALA A 61 16.83 3.82 -3.93
C ALA A 61 16.94 3.42 -2.44
N THR A 62 15.90 2.82 -1.88
CA THR A 62 15.80 2.52 -0.45
C THR A 62 16.19 1.08 -0.10
N LEU A 63 16.34 0.20 -1.08
CA LEU A 63 16.64 -1.22 -0.85
C LEU A 63 18.08 -1.47 -0.37
N ARG A 64 19.04 -0.65 -0.81
CA ARG A 64 20.48 -0.89 -0.58
C ARG A 64 20.86 -1.15 0.89
N PRO A 65 20.38 -0.39 1.89
CA PRO A 65 20.69 -0.63 3.31
C PRO A 65 20.12 -1.94 3.88
N TYR A 66 19.09 -2.50 3.24
CA TYR A 66 18.36 -3.70 3.69
C TYR A 66 18.69 -4.95 2.88
N TRP A 67 19.60 -4.83 1.90
CA TRP A 67 19.99 -5.94 1.03
C TRP A 67 20.50 -7.13 1.85
N ARG A 68 19.97 -8.33 1.56
CA ARG A 68 20.25 -9.61 2.24
C ARG A 68 19.87 -9.68 3.73
N LYS A 69 19.12 -8.72 4.26
CA LYS A 69 18.64 -8.72 5.66
C LYS A 69 17.21 -9.28 5.82
N TRP A 70 16.64 -9.89 4.78
CA TRP A 70 15.27 -10.40 4.78
C TRP A 70 15.17 -11.84 5.30
N SER A 71 14.05 -12.16 5.96
CA SER A 71 13.65 -13.54 6.26
C SER A 71 13.01 -14.17 5.02
N TRP A 72 13.71 -15.11 4.36
CA TRP A 72 13.18 -15.79 3.18
C TRP A 72 11.91 -16.62 3.46
N PRO A 73 11.80 -17.35 4.59
CA PRO A 73 10.56 -18.07 4.92
C PRO A 73 9.34 -17.15 5.00
N ASP A 74 9.48 -16.00 5.68
CA ASP A 74 8.36 -15.06 5.85
C ASP A 74 8.03 -14.34 4.54
N ALA A 75 9.05 -13.93 3.78
CA ALA A 75 8.87 -13.32 2.47
C ALA A 75 8.14 -14.27 1.50
N ARG A 76 8.53 -15.55 1.46
CA ARG A 76 7.88 -16.56 0.60
C ARG A 76 6.42 -16.76 0.95
N VAL A 77 6.10 -16.88 2.23
CA VAL A 77 4.70 -17.05 2.70
C VAL A 77 3.85 -15.85 2.30
N MET A 78 4.37 -14.64 2.50
CA MET A 78 3.70 -13.40 2.10
C MET A 78 3.52 -13.28 0.60
N MET A 79 4.54 -13.62 -0.20
CA MET A 79 4.48 -13.58 -1.67
C MET A 79 3.43 -14.56 -2.19
N LEU A 80 3.43 -15.81 -1.69
CA LEU A 80 2.45 -16.82 -2.08
C LEU A 80 1.02 -16.44 -1.67
N GLY A 81 0.86 -15.90 -0.45
CA GLY A 81 -0.42 -15.35 0.01
C GLY A 81 -0.87 -14.14 -0.80
N GLY A 82 0.07 -13.32 -1.29
CA GLY A 82 -0.23 -12.12 -2.06
C GLY A 82 -0.80 -12.37 -3.45
N VAL A 83 -0.43 -13.48 -4.09
CA VAL A 83 -0.92 -13.84 -5.44
C VAL A 83 -2.46 -13.85 -5.52
N PRO A 84 -3.21 -14.58 -4.68
CA PRO A 84 -4.67 -14.56 -4.73
C PRO A 84 -5.25 -13.17 -4.40
N GLY A 85 -4.59 -12.39 -3.53
CA GLY A 85 -4.97 -11.01 -3.24
C GLY A 85 -4.89 -10.09 -4.47
N VAL A 86 -3.78 -10.16 -5.20
CA VAL A 86 -3.58 -9.42 -6.45
C VAL A 86 -4.59 -9.88 -7.52
N ALA A 87 -4.79 -11.19 -7.65
CA ALA A 87 -5.77 -11.73 -8.59
C ALA A 87 -7.19 -11.21 -8.29
N LEU A 88 -7.59 -11.17 -7.02
CA LEU A 88 -8.85 -10.58 -6.60
C LEU A 88 -8.91 -9.08 -6.92
N GLY A 89 -7.82 -8.34 -6.69
CA GLY A 89 -7.72 -6.93 -7.04
C GLY A 89 -7.93 -6.69 -8.54
N VAL A 90 -7.32 -7.51 -9.40
CA VAL A 90 -7.51 -7.46 -10.85
C VAL A 90 -8.96 -7.71 -11.24
N VAL A 91 -9.61 -8.71 -10.63
CA VAL A 91 -11.03 -9.01 -10.88
C VAL A 91 -11.90 -7.81 -10.48
N VAL A 92 -11.72 -7.27 -9.27
CA VAL A 92 -12.47 -6.10 -8.79
C VAL A 92 -12.26 -4.90 -9.73
N TYR A 93 -11.03 -4.60 -10.13
CA TYR A 93 -10.74 -3.49 -11.03
C TYR A 93 -11.40 -3.62 -12.41
N ARG A 94 -11.60 -4.84 -12.91
CA ARG A 94 -12.29 -5.07 -14.19
C ARG A 94 -13.80 -4.97 -14.11
N LEU A 95 -14.37 -5.20 -12.91
CA LEU A 95 -15.81 -5.25 -12.70
C LEU A 95 -16.41 -3.93 -12.23
N VAL A 96 -15.58 -3.04 -11.69
CA VAL A 96 -16.00 -1.84 -10.96
C VAL A 96 -15.56 -0.59 -11.73
N ASP A 97 -16.43 0.42 -11.77
CA ASP A 97 -16.16 1.72 -12.37
C ASP A 97 -15.25 2.61 -11.50
N ALA A 98 -14.85 3.76 -12.05
CA ALA A 98 -13.91 4.66 -11.40
C ALA A 98 -14.41 5.21 -10.06
N ASP A 99 -15.70 5.50 -9.90
CA ASP A 99 -16.22 6.09 -8.68
C ASP A 99 -16.32 5.05 -7.56
N ALA A 100 -16.76 3.83 -7.88
CA ALA A 100 -16.71 2.75 -6.91
C ALA A 100 -15.27 2.34 -6.55
N MET A 101 -14.29 2.47 -7.46
CA MET A 101 -12.87 2.35 -7.13
C MET A 101 -12.41 3.46 -6.17
N ARG A 102 -12.85 4.71 -6.36
CA ARG A 102 -12.56 5.82 -5.42
C ARG A 102 -13.11 5.54 -4.03
N VAL A 103 -14.35 5.03 -3.94
CA VAL A 103 -14.95 4.64 -2.66
C VAL A 103 -14.14 3.54 -1.99
N LEU A 104 -13.70 2.52 -2.75
CA LEU A 104 -12.89 1.43 -2.22
C LEU A 104 -11.53 1.92 -1.69
N ILE A 105 -10.81 2.75 -2.47
CA ILE A 105 -9.54 3.36 -2.04
C ILE A 105 -9.74 4.21 -0.78
N GLY A 106 -10.81 5.02 -0.74
CA GLY A 106 -11.18 5.82 0.42
C GLY A 106 -11.48 4.98 1.65
N ALA A 107 -12.23 3.88 1.50
CA ALA A 107 -12.53 2.95 2.59
C ALA A 107 -11.26 2.29 3.14
N ILE A 108 -10.32 1.88 2.28
CA ILE A 108 -9.02 1.34 2.70
C ILE A 108 -8.22 2.41 3.47
N ALA A 109 -8.19 3.65 2.97
CA ALA A 109 -7.47 4.75 3.61
C ALA A 109 -8.04 5.08 5.01
N VAL A 110 -9.36 5.24 5.12
CA VAL A 110 -10.05 5.49 6.40
C VAL A 110 -9.88 4.30 7.34
N GLY A 111 -10.01 3.07 6.84
CA GLY A 111 -9.79 1.86 7.63
C GLY A 111 -8.39 1.80 8.25
N PHE A 112 -7.36 2.18 7.48
CA PHE A 112 -6.00 2.27 8.00
C PHE A 112 -5.86 3.36 9.09
N VAL A 113 -6.45 4.54 8.88
CA VAL A 113 -6.41 5.62 9.89
C VAL A 113 -7.09 5.17 11.18
N ILE A 114 -8.27 4.56 11.09
CA ILE A 114 -9.00 4.02 12.24
C ILE A 114 -8.13 2.99 12.96
N TRP A 115 -7.56 2.03 12.23
CA TRP A 115 -6.70 1.01 12.81
C TRP A 115 -5.48 1.61 13.50
N HIS A 116 -4.80 2.58 12.88
CA HIS A 116 -3.65 3.26 13.48
C HIS A 116 -4.02 4.02 14.76
N LEU A 117 -5.15 4.72 14.76
CA LEU A 117 -5.66 5.41 15.96
C LEU A 117 -6.04 4.41 17.06
N SER A 118 -6.66 3.28 16.71
CA SER A 118 -6.99 2.22 17.66
C SER A 118 -5.74 1.59 18.29
N GLN A 119 -4.64 1.45 17.54
CA GLN A 119 -3.37 1.00 18.09
C GLN A 119 -2.77 2.03 19.05
N ARG A 120 -2.73 3.31 18.66
CA ARG A 120 -2.24 4.40 19.51
C ARG A 120 -3.05 4.56 20.79
N GLY A 121 -4.37 4.41 20.70
CA GLY A 121 -5.29 4.48 21.85
C GLY A 121 -5.28 3.23 22.74
N GLY A 122 -4.47 2.22 22.44
CA GLY A 122 -4.36 0.98 23.23
C GLY A 122 -5.55 0.02 23.10
N LEU A 123 -6.51 0.31 22.22
CA LEU A 123 -7.68 -0.53 21.93
C LEU A 123 -7.26 -1.81 21.19
N ILE A 124 -6.29 -1.71 20.28
CA ILE A 124 -5.69 -2.84 19.57
C ILE A 124 -4.23 -2.95 20.00
N ARG A 125 -3.91 -4.05 20.68
CA ARG A 125 -2.53 -4.31 21.10
C ARG A 125 -1.77 -4.97 19.95
N PRO A 126 -0.53 -4.52 19.65
CA PRO A 126 0.34 -5.26 18.74
C PRO A 126 0.50 -6.70 19.21
N PHE A 127 0.59 -7.62 18.26
CA PHE A 127 0.92 -9.00 18.59
C PHE A 127 2.28 -9.03 19.31
N ARG A 128 2.34 -9.77 20.42
CA ARG A 128 3.56 -9.96 21.22
C ARG A 128 4.24 -11.31 20.93
N ARG A 129 3.63 -12.11 20.07
CA ARG A 129 4.05 -13.46 19.72
C ARG A 129 3.97 -13.58 18.21
N ARG A 130 5.02 -14.20 17.67
CA ARG A 130 5.15 -14.49 16.25
C ARG A 130 3.91 -15.21 15.74
N LEU A 131 3.26 -14.61 14.76
CA LEU A 131 2.09 -15.20 14.12
C LEU A 131 2.49 -16.46 13.33
N PRO A 132 1.59 -17.46 13.25
CA PRO A 132 1.86 -18.68 12.48
C PRO A 132 1.87 -18.39 10.98
N GLY A 133 2.52 -19.25 10.19
CA GLY A 133 2.65 -19.07 8.74
C GLY A 133 1.30 -18.93 8.00
N GLY A 134 0.22 -19.56 8.49
CA GLY A 134 -1.12 -19.39 7.92
C GLY A 134 -1.64 -17.95 8.03
N ALA A 135 -1.33 -17.25 9.12
CA ALA A 135 -1.63 -15.83 9.26
C ALA A 135 -0.79 -14.98 8.28
N GLY A 136 0.42 -15.43 7.93
CA GLY A 136 1.24 -14.81 6.89
C GLY A 136 0.64 -14.93 5.49
N MET A 137 -0.02 -16.05 5.18
CA MET A 137 -0.75 -16.18 3.91
C MET A 137 -1.95 -15.23 3.85
N ALA A 138 -2.72 -15.12 4.94
CA ALA A 138 -3.84 -14.20 5.03
C ALA A 138 -3.39 -12.73 4.95
N ALA A 139 -2.35 -12.36 5.71
CA ALA A 139 -1.75 -11.03 5.66
C ALA A 139 -1.18 -10.73 4.27
N GLY A 140 -0.57 -11.73 3.61
CA GLY A 140 -0.13 -11.67 2.23
C GLY A 140 -1.29 -11.37 1.28
N ALA A 141 -2.41 -12.09 1.37
CA ALA A 141 -3.58 -11.87 0.52
C ALA A 141 -4.16 -10.47 0.68
N VAL A 142 -4.32 -10.00 1.93
CA VAL A 142 -4.78 -8.63 2.19
C VAL A 142 -3.78 -7.61 1.64
N ALA A 143 -2.47 -7.80 1.89
CA ALA A 143 -1.41 -6.92 1.38
C ALA A 143 -1.41 -6.88 -0.15
N GLY A 144 -1.56 -8.02 -0.82
CA GLY A 144 -1.61 -8.10 -2.28
C GLY A 144 -2.81 -7.37 -2.86
N PHE A 145 -3.99 -7.57 -2.27
CA PHE A 145 -5.22 -6.88 -2.66
C PHE A 145 -5.11 -5.37 -2.47
N THR A 146 -4.75 -4.90 -1.27
CA THR A 146 -4.64 -3.46 -0.99
C THR A 146 -3.48 -2.81 -1.73
N SER A 147 -2.38 -3.54 -1.99
CA SER A 147 -1.30 -3.04 -2.84
C SER A 147 -1.77 -2.83 -4.28
N PHE A 148 -2.57 -3.73 -4.83
CA PHE A 148 -3.08 -3.58 -6.19
C PHE A 148 -4.07 -2.41 -6.29
N VAL A 149 -5.02 -2.33 -5.36
CA VAL A 149 -6.12 -1.36 -5.39
C VAL A 149 -5.66 0.06 -5.06
N SER A 150 -4.73 0.24 -4.13
CA SER A 150 -4.39 1.58 -3.61
C SER A 150 -2.92 1.78 -3.27
N HIS A 151 -2.02 0.86 -3.63
CA HIS A 151 -0.62 0.84 -3.17
C HIS A 151 -0.48 0.74 -1.64
N ALA A 152 -1.52 0.27 -0.94
CA ALA A 152 -1.58 0.17 0.53
C ALA A 152 -1.23 -1.22 1.07
N GLY A 153 -0.23 -1.88 0.49
CA GLY A 153 0.22 -3.23 0.92
C GLY A 153 1.07 -3.25 2.19
N GLY A 154 1.65 -2.11 2.57
CA GLY A 154 2.57 -1.99 3.72
C GLY A 154 1.93 -2.34 5.06
N PRO A 155 0.75 -1.80 5.43
CA PRO A 155 0.17 -2.04 6.73
C PRO A 155 -0.15 -3.52 7.03
N PRO A 156 -0.84 -4.29 6.17
CA PRO A 156 -1.07 -5.72 6.42
C PRO A 156 0.25 -6.52 6.48
N ALA A 157 1.26 -6.13 5.68
CA ALA A 157 2.58 -6.73 5.74
C ALA A 157 3.27 -6.49 7.08
N ALA A 158 3.18 -5.27 7.62
CA ALA A 158 3.73 -4.91 8.92
C ALA A 158 3.11 -5.73 10.07
N VAL A 159 1.81 -6.06 10.00
CA VAL A 159 1.15 -6.90 11.02
C VAL A 159 1.85 -8.24 11.18
N TYR A 160 2.17 -8.91 10.07
CA TYR A 160 2.76 -10.24 10.10
C TYR A 160 4.27 -10.19 10.33
N LEU A 161 4.98 -9.29 9.66
CA LEU A 161 6.45 -9.22 9.75
C LEU A 161 6.95 -8.68 11.09
N LEU A 162 6.13 -7.93 11.83
CA LEU A 162 6.48 -7.35 13.14
C LEU A 162 5.81 -8.04 14.33
N SER A 163 5.12 -9.17 14.13
CA SER A 163 4.47 -9.94 15.20
C SER A 163 5.43 -10.78 16.05
#